data_AF-A0A945IWA3-F1
#
_entry.id   AF-A0A945IWA3-F1
#
_cell.length_a   1.000
_cell.length_b   1.000
_cell.length_c   1.000
_cell.angle_alpha   90.00
_cell.angle_beta   90.00
_cell.angle_gamma   90.00
#
_symmetry.space_group_name_H-M   'P 1'
#
loop_
_entity.id
_entity.type
_entity.pdbx_description
1 polymer ?
#
loop_
_entity_poly.entity_id
_entity_poly.type
_entity_poly.pdbx_seq_one_letter_code
_entity_poly.pdbx_strand_id
1 'polypeptide(L)'
;MTDDASPEIDTESDAPSTDDLDDVIESDAAERLAMRFGFDDEQTQLFMLLTGAASLFAQDGDPALGDDATERSQALALFTQALNDPPIALAAWDAWSEEGLTGDVLQPFVDEIMGSLEGGQPGVSWLLSRQAALRLDNDESTRLLESVRDSGHAAVLIDLAALQADGSNPIEARDLLEAAGVNTEIDLDAAYDPITSEQGLGVELAEEIAPFAALRPQRIAGRNDTCPCGSGKKYKHCHLGKELHSLNDRAAWLYLKMMRFMQLTNPYLPDAVVAEMTSSLETPDLANMLESSYIPTDIALHEGDVASRFLMAKSAVLPADEVELTERWIEAPRSVFRVKKSTHAELELIELRSRDRVTIVGTVPEQPLEVGTLICGRPLPVGQTHRSYGGFLPVDETMIDGVLEACASRNLATVAISLSQIFDAAEMADALLAEDPLQVP
;
A
#
# COMPACT_ATOMS: atom_id res chain seq x y z
N MET A 1 64.59 -53.42 -10.19
CA MET A 1 63.86 -54.66 -10.49
C MET A 1 63.13 -55.12 -9.23
N THR A 2 61.81 -55.09 -9.09
CA THR A 2 60.79 -54.48 -9.98
C THR A 2 59.60 -53.95 -9.16
N ASP A 3 59.21 -52.67 -9.17
CA ASP A 3 59.94 -51.37 -9.22
C ASP A 3 58.97 -50.31 -8.58
N ASP A 4 59.21 -49.00 -8.64
CA ASP A 4 58.58 -47.98 -7.77
C ASP A 4 57.43 -47.20 -8.44
N ALA A 5 56.19 -47.34 -7.96
CA ALA A 5 54.99 -46.72 -8.53
C ALA A 5 54.55 -45.51 -7.69
N SER A 6 54.90 -44.31 -8.17
CA SER A 6 54.32 -43.07 -7.66
C SER A 6 52.87 -42.95 -8.12
N PRO A 7 51.91 -42.59 -7.25
CA PRO A 7 50.59 -42.17 -7.70
C PRO A 7 50.71 -40.76 -8.29
N GLU A 8 50.48 -40.62 -9.59
CA GLU A 8 50.15 -39.32 -10.16
C GLU A 8 48.82 -38.90 -9.54
N ILE A 9 48.85 -37.79 -8.80
CA ILE A 9 47.63 -37.12 -8.36
C ILE A 9 47.22 -36.24 -9.54
N ASP A 10 46.29 -36.73 -10.35
CA ASP A 10 45.57 -35.88 -11.30
C ASP A 10 44.87 -34.79 -10.48
N THR A 11 45.46 -33.60 -10.54
CA THR A 11 44.82 -32.36 -10.11
C THR A 11 44.13 -31.73 -11.32
N GLU A 12 43.23 -32.50 -11.95
CA GLU A 12 42.16 -31.86 -12.70
C GLU A 12 41.34 -31.07 -11.66
N SER A 13 41.41 -29.76 -11.81
CA SER A 13 40.70 -28.82 -10.98
C SER A 13 39.23 -28.87 -11.37
N ASP A 14 38.43 -29.64 -10.63
CA ASP A 14 36.95 -29.52 -10.57
C ASP A 14 36.55 -28.16 -9.96
N ALA A 15 37.05 -27.07 -10.54
CA ALA A 15 36.46 -25.75 -10.41
C ALA A 15 35.36 -25.72 -11.47
N PRO A 16 34.08 -25.58 -11.09
CA PRO A 16 33.00 -25.45 -12.08
C PRO A 16 33.33 -24.28 -13.01
N SER A 17 33.02 -24.43 -14.30
CA SER A 17 33.24 -23.36 -15.27
C SER A 17 32.33 -22.17 -14.94
N THR A 18 32.58 -21.02 -15.55
CA THR A 18 31.68 -19.87 -15.40
C THR A 18 30.26 -20.22 -15.83
N ASP A 19 30.12 -20.97 -16.92
CA ASP A 19 28.83 -21.42 -17.44
C ASP A 19 28.15 -22.39 -16.46
N ASP A 20 28.89 -23.34 -15.86
CA ASP A 20 28.35 -24.24 -14.81
C ASP A 20 27.95 -23.49 -13.52
N LEU A 21 28.59 -22.35 -13.23
CA LEU A 21 28.27 -21.51 -12.07
C LEU A 21 27.04 -20.64 -12.32
N ASP A 22 26.94 -20.05 -13.51
CA ASP A 22 25.79 -19.23 -13.92
C ASP A 22 24.53 -20.11 -14.03
N ASP A 23 24.62 -21.30 -14.66
CA ASP A 23 23.53 -22.30 -14.70
C ASP A 23 23.04 -22.71 -13.29
N VAL A 24 23.95 -22.88 -12.32
CA VAL A 24 23.60 -23.22 -10.93
C VAL A 24 22.98 -22.03 -10.20
N ILE A 25 23.44 -20.80 -10.45
CA ILE A 25 22.87 -19.59 -9.85
C ILE A 25 21.47 -19.32 -10.39
N GLU A 26 21.24 -19.51 -11.70
CA GLU A 26 19.90 -19.41 -12.31
C GLU A 26 18.97 -20.52 -11.78
N SER A 27 19.44 -21.76 -11.64
CA SER A 27 18.67 -22.85 -11.04
C SER A 27 18.29 -22.56 -9.58
N ASP A 28 19.24 -22.12 -8.75
CA ASP A 28 18.99 -21.76 -7.34
C ASP A 28 18.05 -20.55 -7.21
N ALA A 29 18.03 -19.64 -8.20
CA ALA A 29 17.10 -18.51 -8.24
C ALA A 29 15.69 -18.96 -8.65
N ALA A 30 15.58 -19.81 -9.68
CA ALA A 30 14.33 -20.40 -10.13
C ALA A 30 13.65 -21.22 -9.02
N GLU A 31 14.39 -22.08 -8.31
CA GLU A 31 13.83 -22.84 -7.17
C GLU A 31 13.29 -21.93 -6.06
N ARG A 32 13.99 -20.81 -5.77
CA ARG A 32 13.53 -19.82 -4.78
C ARG A 32 12.27 -19.07 -5.23
N LEU A 33 12.16 -18.74 -6.51
CA LEU A 33 10.96 -18.10 -7.08
C LEU A 33 9.76 -19.03 -7.11
N ALA A 34 9.96 -20.28 -7.55
CA ALA A 34 8.94 -21.34 -7.51
C ALA A 34 8.44 -21.57 -6.08
N MET A 35 9.33 -21.56 -5.08
CA MET A 35 8.95 -21.66 -3.67
C MET A 35 8.27 -20.39 -3.12
N ARG A 36 8.67 -19.17 -3.54
CA ARG A 36 8.05 -17.90 -3.10
C ARG A 36 6.61 -17.77 -3.59
N PHE A 37 6.35 -18.12 -4.86
CA PHE A 37 5.06 -17.88 -5.51
C PHE A 37 4.19 -19.14 -5.74
N GLY A 38 4.72 -20.33 -5.46
CA GLY A 38 4.03 -21.59 -5.73
C GLY A 38 3.92 -21.96 -7.21
N PHE A 39 4.78 -21.39 -8.05
CA PHE A 39 4.82 -21.60 -9.49
C PHE A 39 5.32 -23.01 -9.85
N ASP A 40 4.83 -23.53 -10.98
CA ASP A 40 5.46 -24.67 -11.67
C ASP A 40 6.65 -24.22 -12.56
N ASP A 41 7.31 -25.20 -13.19
CA ASP A 41 8.48 -24.96 -14.03
C ASP A 41 8.19 -24.03 -15.24
N GLU A 42 6.99 -24.13 -15.84
CA GLU A 42 6.59 -23.30 -17.00
C GLU A 42 6.28 -21.87 -16.54
N GLN A 43 5.56 -21.73 -15.43
CA GLN A 43 5.25 -20.43 -14.83
C GLN A 43 6.53 -19.71 -14.35
N THR A 44 7.49 -20.43 -13.77
CA THR A 44 8.76 -19.88 -13.33
C THR A 44 9.60 -19.36 -14.50
N GLN A 45 9.67 -20.12 -15.60
CA GLN A 45 10.37 -19.71 -16.82
C GLN A 45 9.70 -18.48 -17.47
N LEU A 46 8.37 -18.47 -17.59
CA LEU A 46 7.61 -17.35 -18.14
C LEU A 46 7.73 -16.08 -17.28
N PHE A 47 7.72 -16.22 -15.96
CA PHE A 47 7.97 -15.12 -15.02
C PHE A 47 9.36 -14.53 -15.20
N MET A 48 10.41 -15.36 -15.14
CA MET A 48 11.81 -14.91 -15.31
C MET A 48 12.05 -14.24 -16.66
N LEU A 49 11.48 -14.81 -17.73
CA LEU A 49 11.57 -14.25 -19.08
C LEU A 49 10.90 -12.87 -19.17
N LEU A 50 9.69 -12.72 -18.60
CA LEU A 50 8.94 -11.47 -18.61
C LEU A 50 9.62 -10.38 -17.77
N THR A 51 10.07 -10.71 -16.55
CA THR A 51 10.71 -9.72 -15.66
C THR A 51 12.09 -9.34 -16.16
N GLY A 52 12.94 -10.31 -16.50
CA GLY A 52 14.28 -10.09 -17.03
C GLY A 52 14.29 -9.28 -18.33
N ALA A 53 13.35 -9.53 -19.25
CA ALA A 53 13.24 -8.74 -20.47
C ALA A 53 12.88 -7.27 -20.21
N ALA A 54 12.00 -7.00 -19.25
CA ALA A 54 11.67 -5.63 -18.85
C ALA A 54 12.85 -4.91 -18.18
N SER A 55 13.57 -5.58 -17.26
CA SER A 55 14.74 -5.02 -16.59
C SER A 55 15.91 -4.78 -17.55
N LEU A 56 16.09 -5.63 -18.57
CA LEU A 56 17.05 -5.41 -19.67
C LEU A 56 16.60 -4.28 -20.59
N PHE A 57 15.32 -4.21 -20.96
CA PHE A 57 14.78 -3.12 -21.79
C PHE A 57 14.95 -1.75 -21.10
N ALA A 58 14.77 -1.68 -19.78
CA ALA A 58 14.99 -0.46 -19.00
C ALA A 58 16.47 -0.01 -18.99
N GLN A 59 17.43 -0.92 -19.17
CA GLN A 59 18.87 -0.64 -19.18
C GLN A 59 19.39 -0.31 -20.59
N ASP A 60 19.10 -1.18 -21.57
CA ASP A 60 19.69 -1.15 -22.91
C ASP A 60 18.70 -0.72 -24.01
N GLY A 61 17.40 -0.66 -23.71
CA GLY A 61 16.33 -0.32 -24.64
C GLY A 61 15.88 -1.49 -25.53
N ASP A 62 15.57 -1.17 -26.79
CA ASP A 62 15.00 -2.08 -27.79
C ASP A 62 15.74 -3.42 -28.07
N PRO A 63 17.08 -3.56 -27.91
CA PRO A 63 17.78 -4.82 -28.16
C PRO A 63 17.29 -6.01 -27.30
N ALA A 64 16.66 -5.74 -26.15
CA ALA A 64 16.18 -6.77 -25.21
C ALA A 64 15.05 -7.67 -25.76
N LEU A 65 14.53 -7.39 -26.97
CA LEU A 65 13.42 -8.10 -27.58
C LEU A 65 13.83 -9.09 -28.70
N GLY A 66 15.13 -9.23 -29.00
CA GLY A 66 15.65 -10.13 -30.04
C GLY A 66 16.20 -9.40 -31.27
N ASP A 67 17.14 -10.05 -31.99
CA ASP A 67 17.92 -9.45 -33.07
C ASP A 67 17.14 -9.37 -34.40
N ASP A 68 16.12 -10.22 -34.59
CA ASP A 68 15.26 -10.20 -35.78
C ASP A 68 13.74 -10.22 -35.49
N ALA A 69 12.96 -9.92 -36.52
CA ALA A 69 11.50 -9.78 -36.42
C ALA A 69 10.77 -11.10 -36.04
N THR A 70 11.40 -12.25 -36.25
CA THR A 70 10.90 -13.57 -35.86
C THR A 70 11.11 -13.80 -34.37
N GLU A 71 12.32 -13.53 -33.87
CA GLU A 71 12.66 -13.61 -32.44
C GLU A 71 11.78 -12.65 -31.64
N ARG A 72 11.66 -11.40 -32.09
CA ARG A 72 10.76 -10.40 -31.50
C ARG A 72 9.30 -10.88 -31.45
N SER A 73 8.79 -11.45 -32.55
CA SER A 73 7.43 -11.98 -32.57
C SER A 73 7.22 -13.18 -31.62
N GLN A 74 8.28 -13.93 -31.29
CA GLN A 74 8.21 -15.04 -30.35
C GLN A 74 8.28 -14.54 -28.89
N ALA A 75 9.20 -13.61 -28.59
CA ALA A 75 9.31 -12.98 -27.27
C ALA A 75 8.00 -12.29 -26.86
N LEU A 76 7.44 -11.44 -27.73
CA LEU A 76 6.18 -10.73 -27.45
C LEU A 76 4.98 -11.68 -27.27
N ALA A 77 4.98 -12.85 -27.93
CA ALA A 77 3.97 -13.88 -27.72
C ALA A 77 4.12 -14.55 -26.34
N LEU A 78 5.35 -14.81 -25.88
CA LEU A 78 5.63 -15.37 -24.56
C LEU A 78 5.30 -14.37 -23.43
N PHE A 79 5.61 -13.08 -23.58
CA PHE A 79 5.18 -12.06 -22.63
C PHE A 79 3.66 -11.94 -22.55
N THR A 80 2.97 -12.09 -23.69
CA THR A 80 1.50 -12.10 -23.73
C THR A 80 0.92 -13.35 -23.06
N GLN A 81 1.56 -14.51 -23.20
CA GLN A 81 1.21 -15.72 -22.46
C GLN A 81 1.40 -15.52 -20.95
N ALA A 82 2.56 -15.01 -20.53
CA ALA A 82 2.89 -14.72 -19.13
C ALA A 82 1.91 -13.72 -18.50
N LEU A 83 1.57 -12.61 -19.18
CA LEU A 83 0.60 -11.64 -18.68
C LEU A 83 -0.84 -12.18 -18.63
N ASN A 84 -1.19 -13.15 -19.48
CA ASN A 84 -2.50 -13.80 -19.45
C ASN A 84 -2.62 -14.90 -18.37
N ASP A 85 -1.52 -15.29 -17.72
CA ASP A 85 -1.51 -16.05 -16.46
C ASP A 85 -1.58 -15.06 -15.28
N PRO A 86 -2.69 -14.99 -14.51
CA PRO A 86 -2.85 -13.95 -13.49
C PRO A 86 -1.83 -14.02 -12.33
N PRO A 87 -1.48 -15.22 -11.78
CA PRO A 87 -0.37 -15.35 -10.84
C PRO A 87 0.96 -14.77 -11.34
N ILE A 88 1.38 -15.09 -12.58
CA ILE A 88 2.61 -14.52 -13.15
C ILE A 88 2.48 -13.00 -13.33
N ALA A 89 1.35 -12.53 -13.86
CA ALA A 89 1.13 -11.11 -14.13
C ALA A 89 1.21 -10.26 -12.86
N LEU A 90 0.60 -10.70 -11.77
CA LEU A 90 0.65 -10.03 -10.46
C LEU A 90 2.06 -10.06 -9.87
N ALA A 91 2.71 -11.23 -9.82
CA ALA A 91 4.08 -11.34 -9.31
C ALA A 91 5.08 -10.49 -10.12
N ALA A 92 4.91 -10.41 -11.44
CA ALA A 92 5.76 -9.58 -12.30
C ALA A 92 5.57 -8.09 -12.00
N TRP A 93 4.34 -7.63 -11.76
CA TRP A 93 4.09 -6.26 -11.31
C TRP A 93 4.76 -5.96 -9.97
N ASP A 94 4.64 -6.87 -9.01
CA ASP A 94 5.22 -6.68 -7.68
C ASP A 94 6.76 -6.66 -7.76
N ALA A 95 7.37 -7.54 -8.55
CA ALA A 95 8.82 -7.53 -8.83
C ALA A 95 9.29 -6.24 -9.54
N TRP A 96 8.55 -5.77 -10.56
CA TRP A 96 8.86 -4.48 -11.20
C TRP A 96 8.68 -3.29 -10.28
N SER A 97 7.78 -3.38 -9.29
CA SER A 97 7.67 -2.39 -8.23
C SER A 97 8.89 -2.44 -7.31
N GLU A 98 9.26 -3.64 -6.82
CA GLU A 98 10.46 -3.89 -5.99
C GLU A 98 11.74 -3.34 -6.64
N GLU A 99 11.88 -3.45 -7.97
CA GLU A 99 13.02 -2.91 -8.73
C GLU A 99 12.88 -1.41 -9.12
N GLY A 100 11.75 -0.76 -8.82
CA GLY A 100 11.49 0.64 -9.17
C GLY A 100 11.30 0.89 -10.68
N LEU A 101 10.92 -0.14 -11.43
CA LEU A 101 10.78 -0.10 -12.89
C LEU A 101 9.40 0.37 -13.38
N THR A 102 8.37 0.36 -12.53
CA THR A 102 7.01 0.72 -12.95
C THR A 102 6.87 2.19 -13.40
N GLY A 103 5.74 2.53 -14.04
CA GLY A 103 5.51 3.88 -14.54
C GLY A 103 6.28 4.16 -15.82
N ASP A 104 6.85 5.37 -15.91
CA ASP A 104 7.54 5.89 -17.12
C ASP A 104 8.73 5.03 -17.57
N VAL A 105 9.36 4.25 -16.68
CA VAL A 105 10.50 3.38 -17.00
C VAL A 105 10.04 2.12 -17.76
N LEU A 106 8.96 1.47 -17.30
CA LEU A 106 8.37 0.28 -17.92
C LEU A 106 7.45 0.62 -19.12
N GLN A 107 6.88 1.82 -19.20
CA GLN A 107 5.92 2.20 -20.25
C GLN A 107 6.40 1.91 -21.70
N PRO A 108 7.66 2.18 -22.10
CA PRO A 108 8.16 1.84 -23.44
C PRO A 108 8.11 0.33 -23.77
N PHE A 109 8.41 -0.54 -22.79
CA PHE A 109 8.31 -1.99 -22.95
C PHE A 109 6.85 -2.44 -23.12
N VAL A 110 5.92 -1.82 -22.39
CA VAL A 110 4.47 -2.07 -22.54
C VAL A 110 3.95 -1.61 -23.90
N ASP A 111 4.46 -0.50 -24.44
CA ASP A 111 4.09 0.01 -25.76
C ASP A 111 4.52 -0.96 -26.89
N GLU A 112 5.67 -1.63 -26.76
CA GLU A 112 6.12 -2.67 -27.70
C GLU A 112 5.25 -3.94 -27.63
N ILE A 113 4.86 -4.37 -26.42
CA ILE A 113 3.88 -5.47 -26.26
C ILE A 113 2.56 -5.10 -26.94
N MET A 114 2.02 -3.90 -26.68
CA MET A 114 0.79 -3.41 -27.34
C MET A 114 0.89 -3.39 -28.87
N GLY A 115 1.99 -2.88 -29.42
CA GLY A 115 2.18 -2.69 -30.86
C GLY A 115 2.10 -3.99 -31.69
N SER A 116 2.25 -5.15 -31.04
CA SER A 116 2.26 -6.46 -31.68
C SER A 116 0.91 -7.20 -31.68
N LEU A 117 -0.12 -6.70 -30.99
CA LEU A 117 -1.31 -7.49 -30.66
C LEU A 117 -2.51 -7.27 -31.58
N GLU A 118 -3.07 -8.37 -32.09
CA GLU A 118 -4.42 -8.40 -32.66
C GLU A 118 -5.45 -8.82 -31.59
N GLY A 119 -6.27 -7.87 -31.14
CA GLY A 119 -7.35 -8.09 -30.17
C GLY A 119 -6.96 -7.82 -28.71
N GLY A 120 -7.96 -7.48 -27.89
CA GLY A 120 -7.75 -7.12 -26.48
C GLY A 120 -7.40 -8.33 -25.62
N GLN A 121 -6.11 -8.50 -25.32
CA GLN A 121 -5.62 -9.49 -24.36
C GLN A 121 -5.90 -8.99 -22.93
N PRO A 122 -6.53 -9.78 -22.05
CA PRO A 122 -6.94 -9.30 -20.73
C PRO A 122 -5.75 -8.95 -19.83
N GLY A 123 -4.69 -9.77 -19.84
CA GLY A 123 -3.47 -9.50 -19.05
C GLY A 123 -2.76 -8.21 -19.45
N VAL A 124 -2.67 -7.94 -20.76
CA VAL A 124 -2.05 -6.71 -21.28
C VAL A 124 -2.94 -5.50 -21.00
N SER A 125 -4.27 -5.65 -21.12
CA SER A 125 -5.24 -4.61 -20.78
C SER A 125 -5.20 -4.25 -19.29
N TRP A 126 -4.98 -5.24 -18.43
CA TRP A 126 -4.74 -5.06 -17.00
C TRP A 126 -3.43 -4.30 -16.73
N LEU A 127 -2.30 -4.71 -17.32
CA LEU A 127 -1.01 -4.02 -17.15
C LEU A 127 -1.09 -2.54 -17.58
N LEU A 128 -1.75 -2.27 -18.71
CA LEU A 128 -2.05 -0.91 -19.18
C LEU A 128 -2.92 -0.14 -18.19
N SER A 129 -3.88 -0.79 -17.53
CA SER A 129 -4.74 -0.13 -16.55
C SER A 129 -3.97 0.31 -15.30
N ARG A 130 -2.97 -0.48 -14.85
CA ARG A 130 -2.08 -0.09 -13.74
C ARG A 130 -1.12 1.02 -14.16
N GLN A 131 -0.56 0.97 -15.38
CA GLN A 131 0.23 2.07 -15.95
C GLN A 131 -0.56 3.38 -16.07
N ALA A 132 -1.83 3.31 -16.49
CA ALA A 132 -2.73 4.47 -16.49
C ALA A 132 -3.00 4.99 -15.07
N ALA A 133 -3.20 4.11 -14.09
CA ALA A 133 -3.39 4.49 -12.69
C ALA A 133 -2.16 5.18 -12.08
N LEU A 134 -0.92 4.74 -12.40
CA LEU A 134 0.32 5.43 -12.00
C LEU A 134 0.40 6.86 -12.57
N ARG A 135 -0.02 7.04 -13.82
CA ARG A 135 -0.15 8.35 -14.48
C ARG A 135 -1.41 9.13 -14.04
N LEU A 136 -2.13 8.63 -13.03
CA LEU A 136 -3.35 9.18 -12.45
C LEU A 136 -4.56 9.27 -13.41
N ASP A 137 -4.48 8.62 -14.58
CA ASP A 137 -5.55 8.50 -15.58
C ASP A 137 -6.52 7.36 -15.21
N ASN A 138 -7.36 7.62 -14.22
CA ASN A 138 -8.28 6.64 -13.65
C ASN A 138 -9.48 6.36 -14.57
N ASP A 139 -9.83 7.31 -15.43
CA ASP A 139 -10.86 7.11 -16.48
C ASP A 139 -10.38 6.07 -17.50
N GLU A 140 -9.14 6.20 -17.99
CA GLU A 140 -8.54 5.22 -18.90
C GLU A 140 -8.32 3.86 -18.22
N SER A 141 -7.80 3.86 -16.98
CA SER A 141 -7.62 2.64 -16.17
C SER A 141 -8.94 1.86 -16.03
N THR A 142 -10.02 2.55 -15.62
CA THR A 142 -11.36 1.96 -15.50
C THR A 142 -11.89 1.46 -16.84
N ARG A 143 -11.70 2.24 -17.91
CA ARG A 143 -12.15 1.88 -19.27
C ARG A 143 -11.45 0.62 -19.80
N LEU A 144 -10.16 0.47 -19.51
CA LEU A 144 -9.37 -0.71 -19.89
C LEU A 144 -9.88 -1.95 -19.16
N LEU A 145 -9.99 -1.90 -17.83
CA LEU A 145 -10.50 -3.02 -17.01
C LEU A 145 -11.92 -3.44 -17.41
N GLU A 146 -12.85 -2.48 -17.53
CA GLU A 146 -14.23 -2.77 -17.93
C GLU A 146 -14.34 -3.33 -19.35
N SER A 147 -13.41 -3.00 -20.26
CA SER A 147 -13.40 -3.56 -21.62
C SER A 147 -13.08 -5.06 -21.67
N VAL A 148 -12.46 -5.60 -20.61
CA VAL A 148 -12.11 -7.02 -20.48
C VAL A 148 -12.72 -7.68 -19.22
N ARG A 149 -13.71 -7.06 -18.57
CA ARG A 149 -14.41 -7.59 -17.38
C ARG A 149 -14.87 -9.06 -17.57
N ASP A 150 -15.50 -9.35 -18.71
CA ASP A 150 -16.07 -10.67 -19.00
C ASP A 150 -15.02 -11.73 -19.39
N SER A 151 -13.72 -11.42 -19.35
CA SER A 151 -12.63 -12.37 -19.67
C SER A 151 -12.41 -13.44 -18.61
N GLY A 152 -12.81 -13.19 -17.35
CA GLY A 152 -12.50 -14.06 -16.22
C GLY A 152 -11.04 -14.01 -15.74
N HIS A 153 -10.21 -13.11 -16.26
CA HIS A 153 -8.82 -12.96 -15.83
C HIS A 153 -8.76 -12.39 -14.39
N ALA A 154 -8.15 -13.14 -13.47
CA ALA A 154 -8.24 -12.82 -12.04
C ALA A 154 -7.68 -11.44 -11.68
N ALA A 155 -6.57 -11.00 -12.29
CA ALA A 155 -5.98 -9.68 -12.00
C ALA A 155 -6.89 -8.52 -12.47
N VAL A 156 -7.61 -8.69 -13.60
CA VAL A 156 -8.65 -7.75 -14.03
C VAL A 156 -9.78 -7.68 -12.99
N LEU A 157 -10.24 -8.83 -12.51
CA LEU A 157 -11.35 -8.92 -11.55
C LEU A 157 -10.97 -8.37 -10.17
N ILE A 158 -9.73 -8.56 -9.71
CA ILE A 158 -9.19 -7.99 -8.47
C ILE A 158 -9.12 -6.46 -8.55
N ASP A 159 -8.57 -5.89 -9.64
CA ASP A 159 -8.50 -4.43 -9.77
C ASP A 159 -9.90 -3.80 -10.00
N LEU A 160 -10.83 -4.51 -10.65
CA LEU A 160 -12.26 -4.13 -10.67
C LEU A 160 -12.89 -4.19 -9.27
N ALA A 161 -12.54 -5.18 -8.44
CA ALA A 161 -13.01 -5.25 -7.05
C ALA A 161 -12.47 -4.08 -6.23
N ALA A 162 -11.21 -3.65 -6.46
CA ALA A 162 -10.63 -2.47 -5.83
C ALA A 162 -11.40 -1.19 -6.20
N LEU A 163 -11.84 -1.04 -7.46
CA LEU A 163 -12.72 0.06 -7.88
C LEU A 163 -14.11 -0.01 -7.21
N GLN A 164 -14.65 -1.20 -6.95
CA GLN A 164 -15.89 -1.35 -6.19
C GLN A 164 -15.71 -1.06 -4.69
N ALA A 165 -14.57 -1.40 -4.11
CA ALA A 165 -14.20 -1.02 -2.75
C ALA A 165 -14.04 0.51 -2.64
N ASP A 166 -13.37 1.16 -3.60
CA ASP A 166 -13.30 2.62 -3.71
C ASP A 166 -14.70 3.24 -3.77
N GLY A 167 -15.64 2.65 -4.51
CA GLY A 167 -17.05 3.06 -4.57
C GLY A 167 -17.90 2.73 -3.32
N SER A 168 -17.31 2.13 -2.28
CA SER A 168 -17.98 1.60 -1.09
C SER A 168 -19.08 0.56 -1.38
N ASN A 169 -18.85 -0.30 -2.39
CA ASN A 169 -19.71 -1.41 -2.78
C ASN A 169 -19.08 -2.76 -2.35
N PRO A 170 -18.99 -3.08 -1.04
CA PRO A 170 -18.22 -4.24 -0.55
C PRO A 170 -18.80 -5.59 -1.01
N ILE A 171 -20.09 -5.64 -1.35
CA ILE A 171 -20.73 -6.87 -1.86
C ILE A 171 -20.27 -7.15 -3.30
N GLU A 172 -20.28 -6.16 -4.19
CA GLU A 172 -19.82 -6.34 -5.58
C GLU A 172 -18.30 -6.59 -5.61
N ALA A 173 -17.52 -5.92 -4.73
CA ALA A 173 -16.10 -6.20 -4.56
C ALA A 173 -15.86 -7.66 -4.15
N ARG A 174 -16.61 -8.19 -3.16
CA ARG A 174 -16.51 -9.59 -2.74
C ARG A 174 -16.93 -10.56 -3.86
N ASP A 175 -18.03 -10.28 -4.55
CA ASP A 175 -18.53 -11.13 -5.65
C ASP A 175 -17.52 -11.18 -6.83
N LEU A 176 -16.78 -10.10 -7.08
CA LEU A 176 -15.66 -10.05 -8.05
C LEU A 176 -14.43 -10.83 -7.59
N LEU A 177 -14.07 -10.75 -6.30
CA LEU A 177 -12.98 -11.53 -5.71
C LEU A 177 -13.27 -13.04 -5.72
N GLU A 178 -14.51 -13.44 -5.40
CA GLU A 178 -14.97 -14.83 -5.55
C GLU A 178 -14.87 -15.31 -7.00
N ALA A 179 -15.23 -14.45 -7.97
CA ALA A 179 -15.11 -14.76 -9.40
C ALA A 179 -13.65 -14.84 -9.87
N ALA A 180 -12.73 -14.12 -9.20
CA ALA A 180 -11.28 -14.20 -9.42
C ALA A 180 -10.62 -15.43 -8.76
N GLY A 181 -11.38 -16.21 -7.97
CA GLY A 181 -10.87 -17.39 -7.25
C GLY A 181 -10.24 -17.09 -5.89
N VAL A 182 -10.41 -15.87 -5.38
CA VAL A 182 -9.89 -15.44 -4.06
C VAL A 182 -10.77 -16.00 -2.95
N ASN A 183 -10.15 -16.45 -1.86
CA ASN A 183 -10.89 -16.87 -0.67
C ASN A 183 -11.49 -15.64 0.03
N THR A 184 -12.82 -15.60 0.15
CA THR A 184 -13.56 -14.54 0.86
C THR A 184 -14.15 -15.02 2.20
N GLU A 185 -13.88 -16.25 2.62
CA GLU A 185 -14.20 -16.77 3.96
C GLU A 185 -13.18 -16.26 5.00
N ILE A 186 -13.26 -14.96 5.31
CA ILE A 186 -12.39 -14.26 6.27
C ILE A 186 -12.89 -14.43 7.71
N ASP A 187 -11.98 -14.70 8.66
CA ASP A 187 -12.27 -14.69 10.09
C ASP A 187 -12.36 -13.24 10.61
N LEU A 188 -13.57 -12.80 10.94
CA LEU A 188 -13.85 -11.45 11.44
C LEU A 188 -13.45 -11.25 12.91
N ASP A 189 -13.09 -12.31 13.65
CA ASP A 189 -12.52 -12.20 14.99
C ASP A 189 -11.01 -11.94 14.96
N ALA A 190 -10.34 -12.13 13.80
CA ALA A 190 -8.97 -11.71 13.57
C ALA A 190 -8.91 -10.20 13.25
N ALA A 191 -7.91 -9.51 13.80
CA ALA A 191 -7.68 -8.10 13.50
C ALA A 191 -6.93 -7.97 12.16
N TYR A 192 -7.59 -7.38 11.16
CA TYR A 192 -6.92 -6.97 9.92
C TYR A 192 -5.96 -5.81 10.19
N ASP A 193 -4.69 -5.98 9.81
CA ASP A 193 -3.66 -4.94 9.83
C ASP A 193 -3.01 -4.85 8.44
N PRO A 194 -3.22 -3.78 7.65
CA PRO A 194 -2.62 -3.61 6.33
C PRO A 194 -1.08 -3.52 6.31
N ILE A 195 -0.41 -3.36 7.47
CA ILE A 195 1.05 -3.40 7.56
C ILE A 195 1.56 -4.85 7.61
N THR A 196 0.77 -5.79 8.17
CA THR A 196 1.20 -7.19 8.41
C THR A 196 0.32 -8.24 7.74
N SER A 197 -0.64 -7.86 6.90
CA SER A 197 -1.53 -8.75 6.15
C SER A 197 -0.76 -9.58 5.11
N GLU A 198 -1.30 -10.76 4.74
CA GLU A 198 -0.72 -11.63 3.72
C GLU A 198 -0.91 -11.02 2.32
N GLN A 199 0.20 -10.69 1.66
CA GLN A 199 0.19 -10.12 0.31
C GLN A 199 -0.12 -11.17 -0.77
N GLY A 200 -0.82 -10.75 -1.81
CA GLY A 200 -1.00 -11.51 -3.06
C GLY A 200 -2.46 -11.79 -3.44
N LEU A 201 -2.69 -11.95 -4.74
CA LEU A 201 -3.97 -12.35 -5.38
C LEU A 201 -5.25 -11.66 -4.84
N GLY A 202 -5.15 -10.44 -4.29
CA GLY A 202 -6.31 -9.73 -3.74
C GLY A 202 -6.83 -10.25 -2.39
N VAL A 203 -6.06 -11.07 -1.67
CA VAL A 203 -6.40 -11.56 -0.31
C VAL A 203 -6.52 -10.38 0.66
N GLU A 204 -5.54 -9.48 0.68
CA GLU A 204 -5.56 -8.23 1.45
C GLU A 204 -6.86 -7.41 1.25
N LEU A 205 -7.40 -7.41 0.02
CA LEU A 205 -8.62 -6.68 -0.33
C LEU A 205 -9.86 -7.43 0.16
N ALA A 206 -9.84 -8.77 0.15
CA ALA A 206 -10.89 -9.58 0.75
C ALA A 206 -10.99 -9.32 2.26
N GLU A 207 -9.85 -9.27 2.96
CA GLU A 207 -9.79 -8.92 4.39
C GLU A 207 -10.30 -7.49 4.66
N GLU A 208 -9.84 -6.51 3.88
CA GLU A 208 -10.24 -5.09 4.02
C GLU A 208 -11.77 -4.91 3.91
N ILE A 209 -12.41 -5.57 2.94
CA ILE A 209 -13.86 -5.42 2.71
C ILE A 209 -14.72 -6.33 3.59
N ALA A 210 -14.17 -7.40 4.18
CA ALA A 210 -14.95 -8.43 4.87
C ALA A 210 -15.88 -7.88 5.99
N PRO A 211 -15.45 -6.96 6.87
CA PRO A 211 -16.34 -6.36 7.87
C PRO A 211 -17.55 -5.63 7.25
N PHE A 212 -17.34 -5.00 6.09
CA PHE A 212 -18.36 -4.25 5.37
C PHE A 212 -19.23 -5.14 4.47
N ALA A 213 -18.72 -6.28 4.00
CA ALA A 213 -19.46 -7.26 3.21
C ALA A 213 -20.35 -8.16 4.09
N ALA A 214 -19.92 -8.47 5.32
CA ALA A 214 -20.69 -9.27 6.28
C ALA A 214 -21.89 -8.53 6.86
N LEU A 215 -21.77 -7.21 7.05
CA LEU A 215 -22.81 -6.37 7.65
C LEU A 215 -23.67 -5.68 6.60
N ARG A 216 -25.00 -5.81 6.69
CA ARG A 216 -25.92 -5.04 5.84
C ARG A 216 -26.19 -3.65 6.44
N PRO A 217 -25.96 -2.56 5.68
CA PRO A 217 -26.25 -1.21 6.15
C PRO A 217 -27.74 -1.00 6.49
N GLN A 218 -28.01 -0.11 7.44
CA GLN A 218 -29.37 0.17 7.88
C GLN A 218 -30.12 1.07 6.88
N ARG A 219 -31.41 0.76 6.67
CA ARG A 219 -32.28 1.55 5.79
C ARG A 219 -32.60 2.90 6.43
N ILE A 220 -32.19 3.98 5.77
CA ILE A 220 -32.39 5.35 6.25
C ILE A 220 -33.80 5.91 5.99
N ALA A 221 -34.63 5.21 5.20
CA ALA A 221 -36.01 5.60 4.91
C ALA A 221 -36.95 4.39 4.72
N GLY A 222 -38.25 4.60 4.84
CA GLY A 222 -39.25 3.58 4.57
C GLY A 222 -39.36 3.24 3.08
N ARG A 223 -39.66 1.98 2.78
CA ARG A 223 -39.67 1.41 1.41
C ARG A 223 -40.43 2.25 0.37
N ASN A 224 -41.52 2.91 0.76
CA ASN A 224 -42.37 3.69 -0.15
C ASN A 224 -42.21 5.21 -0.02
N ASP A 225 -41.36 5.68 0.90
CA ASP A 225 -41.15 7.10 1.18
C ASP A 225 -40.32 7.74 0.06
N THR A 226 -40.32 9.08 -0.02
CA THR A 226 -39.43 9.81 -0.93
C THR A 226 -37.99 9.56 -0.53
N CYS A 227 -37.12 9.30 -1.51
CA CYS A 227 -35.73 8.97 -1.26
C CYS A 227 -34.95 10.20 -0.71
N PRO A 228 -34.18 10.06 0.40
CA PRO A 228 -33.44 11.18 1.00
C PRO A 228 -32.43 11.87 0.08
N CYS A 229 -31.91 11.19 -0.95
CA CYS A 229 -30.98 11.73 -1.94
C CYS A 229 -31.55 12.84 -2.87
N GLY A 230 -32.78 13.33 -2.63
CA GLY A 230 -33.39 14.40 -3.41
C GLY A 230 -33.92 14.01 -4.81
N SER A 231 -33.77 12.75 -5.25
CA SER A 231 -34.15 12.30 -6.60
C SER A 231 -35.67 12.34 -6.91
N GLY A 232 -36.52 12.62 -5.91
CA GLY A 232 -37.98 12.59 -6.03
C GLY A 232 -38.59 11.19 -6.22
N LYS A 233 -37.77 10.15 -6.41
CA LYS A 233 -38.21 8.76 -6.55
C LYS A 233 -38.56 8.18 -5.16
N LYS A 234 -39.41 7.15 -5.14
CA LYS A 234 -39.61 6.33 -3.93
C LYS A 234 -38.32 5.58 -3.60
N TYR A 235 -38.03 5.40 -2.31
CA TYR A 235 -36.81 4.77 -1.82
C TYR A 235 -36.53 3.40 -2.48
N LYS A 236 -37.56 2.55 -2.63
CA LYS A 236 -37.49 1.25 -3.34
C LYS A 236 -37.13 1.29 -4.83
N HIS A 237 -37.12 2.47 -5.44
CA HIS A 237 -36.77 2.69 -6.85
C HIS A 237 -35.52 3.58 -6.97
N CYS A 238 -34.75 3.71 -5.88
CA CYS A 238 -33.57 4.56 -5.83
C CYS A 238 -32.44 3.94 -5.00
N HIS A 239 -32.56 3.88 -3.67
CA HIS A 239 -31.47 3.49 -2.75
C HIS A 239 -31.74 2.26 -1.88
N LEU A 240 -32.94 1.66 -1.94
CA LEU A 240 -33.19 0.40 -1.24
C LEU A 240 -32.35 -0.75 -1.84
N GLY A 241 -31.50 -1.37 -1.02
CA GLY A 241 -30.50 -2.35 -1.47
C GLY A 241 -29.23 -1.70 -2.03
N LYS A 242 -29.08 -0.38 -1.87
CA LYS A 242 -27.89 0.43 -2.21
C LYS A 242 -27.56 1.41 -1.09
N GLU A 243 -27.86 1.01 0.14
CA GLU A 243 -27.44 1.73 1.33
C GLU A 243 -25.93 1.60 1.52
N LEU A 244 -25.28 2.69 1.93
CA LEU A 244 -23.89 2.68 2.37
C LEU A 244 -23.83 2.52 3.90
N HIS A 245 -22.73 1.95 4.39
CA HIS A 245 -22.35 2.01 5.81
C HIS A 245 -22.23 3.47 6.27
N SER A 246 -22.39 3.74 7.58
CA SER A 246 -22.35 5.12 8.04
C SER A 246 -20.96 5.73 7.81
N LEU A 247 -20.88 7.04 7.63
CA LEU A 247 -19.60 7.71 7.42
C LEU A 247 -18.63 7.53 8.61
N ASN A 248 -19.14 7.24 9.81
CA ASN A 248 -18.28 6.88 10.96
C ASN A 248 -17.63 5.51 10.80
N ASP A 249 -18.35 4.54 10.24
CA ASP A 249 -17.85 3.18 10.02
C ASP A 249 -16.90 3.17 8.80
N ARG A 250 -17.28 3.89 7.74
CA ARG A 250 -16.48 4.03 6.51
C ARG A 250 -15.25 4.93 6.66
N ALA A 251 -15.13 5.73 7.72
CA ALA A 251 -13.95 6.58 7.91
C ALA A 251 -12.66 5.73 8.00
N ALA A 252 -12.65 4.65 8.78
CA ALA A 252 -11.48 3.75 8.82
C ALA A 252 -11.20 3.14 7.44
N TRP A 253 -12.25 2.73 6.73
CA TRP A 253 -12.13 2.20 5.38
C TRP A 253 -11.55 3.23 4.38
N LEU A 254 -11.95 4.50 4.46
CA LEU A 254 -11.41 5.57 3.62
C LEU A 254 -9.90 5.78 3.84
N TYR A 255 -9.41 5.58 5.08
CA TYR A 255 -7.98 5.58 5.36
C TYR A 255 -7.26 4.40 4.67
N LEU A 256 -7.85 3.19 4.74
CA LEU A 256 -7.33 2.00 4.04
C LEU A 256 -7.32 2.17 2.51
N LYS A 257 -8.35 2.78 1.91
CA LYS A 257 -8.37 3.13 0.47
C LYS A 257 -7.18 4.01 0.06
N MET A 258 -6.80 4.98 0.92
CA MET A 258 -5.63 5.82 0.68
C MET A 258 -4.32 5.04 0.83
N MET A 259 -4.23 4.11 1.79
CA MET A 259 -3.09 3.21 1.94
C MET A 259 -2.92 2.30 0.71
N ARG A 260 -3.98 1.64 0.24
CA ARG A 260 -3.96 0.84 -1.01
C ARG A 260 -3.54 1.66 -2.22
N PHE A 261 -4.02 2.89 -2.34
CA PHE A 261 -3.60 3.80 -3.40
C PHE A 261 -2.12 4.19 -3.28
N MET A 262 -1.59 4.36 -2.06
CA MET A 262 -0.16 4.58 -1.82
C MET A 262 0.67 3.36 -2.22
N GLN A 263 0.28 2.16 -1.79
CA GLN A 263 0.93 0.89 -2.16
C GLN A 263 1.00 0.71 -3.68
N LEU A 264 -0.08 1.04 -4.41
CA LEU A 264 -0.10 0.96 -5.87
C LEU A 264 0.76 2.04 -6.56
N THR A 265 0.88 3.25 -6.00
CA THR A 265 1.44 4.42 -6.72
C THR A 265 2.78 4.95 -6.23
N ASN A 266 3.20 4.60 -5.02
CA ASN A 266 4.54 4.84 -4.46
C ASN A 266 4.72 4.04 -3.14
N PRO A 267 4.92 2.70 -3.20
CA PRO A 267 4.98 1.87 -1.99
C PRO A 267 6.16 2.19 -1.06
N TYR A 268 7.27 2.74 -1.58
CA TYR A 268 8.48 3.07 -0.79
C TYR A 268 8.42 4.42 -0.07
N LEU A 269 7.31 5.17 -0.17
CA LEU A 269 7.21 6.48 0.48
C LEU A 269 7.26 6.42 2.02
N PRO A 270 6.64 5.43 2.71
CA PRO A 270 6.83 5.23 4.15
C PRO A 270 8.29 4.94 4.49
N ASP A 271 8.97 4.06 3.75
CA ASP A 271 10.38 3.71 3.99
C ASP A 271 11.31 4.92 3.81
N ALA A 272 11.04 5.76 2.80
CA ALA A 272 11.74 7.02 2.61
C ALA A 272 11.50 8.01 3.77
N VAL A 273 10.30 8.02 4.36
CA VAL A 273 10.03 8.78 5.60
C VAL A 273 10.78 8.19 6.79
N VAL A 274 10.83 6.86 6.96
CA VAL A 274 11.64 6.21 8.01
C VAL A 274 13.12 6.57 7.86
N ALA A 275 13.66 6.48 6.64
CA ALA A 275 15.06 6.81 6.36
C ALA A 275 15.37 8.29 6.63
N GLU A 276 14.46 9.22 6.32
CA GLU A 276 14.60 10.64 6.69
C GLU A 276 14.54 10.84 8.20
N MET A 277 13.59 10.19 8.89
CA MET A 277 13.43 10.23 10.36
C MET A 277 14.58 9.56 11.13
N THR A 278 15.30 8.61 10.53
CA THR A 278 16.42 7.89 11.17
C THR A 278 17.79 8.32 10.64
N SER A 279 17.84 9.24 9.68
CA SER A 279 19.06 9.74 9.00
C SER A 279 20.18 10.24 9.92
N SER A 280 19.85 10.63 11.16
CA SER A 280 20.78 11.16 12.17
C SER A 280 21.04 10.20 13.34
N LEU A 281 20.44 9.02 13.33
CA LEU A 281 20.48 8.04 14.42
C LEU A 281 21.41 6.86 14.10
N GLU A 282 22.08 6.34 15.12
CA GLU A 282 22.96 5.16 15.02
C GLU A 282 22.26 3.86 15.51
N THR A 283 20.99 3.92 15.91
CA THR A 283 20.23 2.84 16.56
C THR A 283 19.21 2.17 15.61
N PRO A 284 19.43 0.92 15.17
CA PRO A 284 18.49 0.21 14.29
C PRO A 284 17.10 -0.04 14.90
N ASP A 285 17.02 -0.09 16.24
CA ASP A 285 15.78 -0.42 16.96
C ASP A 285 14.67 0.61 16.72
N LEU A 286 15.00 1.89 16.47
CA LEU A 286 13.97 2.88 16.15
C LEU A 286 13.43 2.72 14.72
N ALA A 287 14.29 2.38 13.75
CA ALA A 287 13.85 2.13 12.37
C ALA A 287 12.80 1.00 12.36
N ASN A 288 13.12 -0.14 12.98
CA ASN A 288 12.21 -1.26 13.17
C ASN A 288 10.88 -0.86 13.85
N MET A 289 10.94 0.03 14.86
CA MET A 289 9.74 0.55 15.55
C MET A 289 8.88 1.43 14.64
N LEU A 290 9.49 2.30 13.84
CA LEU A 290 8.80 3.20 12.92
C LEU A 290 8.18 2.44 11.74
N GLU A 291 8.91 1.48 11.17
CA GLU A 291 8.44 0.54 10.13
C GLU A 291 7.21 -0.26 10.62
N SER A 292 7.22 -0.68 11.88
CA SER A 292 6.09 -1.36 12.54
C SER A 292 4.95 -0.41 12.98
N SER A 293 4.93 0.85 12.51
CA SER A 293 3.99 1.87 12.97
C SER A 293 3.29 2.60 11.82
N TYR A 294 2.14 3.20 12.14
CA TYR A 294 1.38 4.01 11.19
C TYR A 294 1.92 5.44 11.00
N ILE A 295 3.00 5.82 11.69
CA ILE A 295 3.54 7.21 11.66
C ILE A 295 4.14 7.56 10.30
N PRO A 296 5.04 6.76 9.69
CA PRO A 296 5.59 7.06 8.37
C PRO A 296 4.50 7.09 7.30
N THR A 297 3.54 6.16 7.37
CA THR A 297 2.33 6.12 6.53
C THR A 297 1.49 7.39 6.64
N ASP A 298 1.18 7.87 7.85
CA ASP A 298 0.39 9.10 8.05
C ASP A 298 1.13 10.37 7.56
N ILE A 299 2.47 10.40 7.68
CA ILE A 299 3.30 11.47 7.10
C ILE A 299 3.30 11.39 5.57
N ALA A 300 3.47 10.21 4.99
CA ALA A 300 3.39 9.97 3.55
C ALA A 300 2.03 10.35 2.97
N LEU A 301 0.93 10.01 3.67
CA LEU A 301 -0.43 10.35 3.27
C LEU A 301 -0.69 11.86 3.25
N HIS A 302 -0.20 12.60 4.24
CA HIS A 302 -0.57 14.01 4.43
C HIS A 302 0.51 15.01 4.05
N GLU A 303 1.73 14.87 4.55
CA GLU A 303 2.87 15.72 4.18
C GLU A 303 3.54 15.28 2.87
N GLY A 304 3.36 14.02 2.45
CA GLY A 304 3.76 13.48 1.15
C GLY A 304 2.73 13.65 0.01
N ASP A 305 1.64 14.39 0.28
CA ASP A 305 0.58 14.75 -0.69
C ASP A 305 -0.20 13.57 -1.33
N VAL A 306 -0.04 12.35 -0.83
CA VAL A 306 -0.75 11.17 -1.38
C VAL A 306 -2.26 11.28 -1.21
N ALA A 307 -2.77 11.88 -0.12
CA ALA A 307 -4.20 12.12 0.06
C ALA A 307 -4.79 13.05 -1.03
N SER A 308 -4.04 14.07 -1.47
CA SER A 308 -4.45 14.97 -2.56
C SER A 308 -4.42 14.24 -3.91
N ARG A 309 -3.38 13.44 -4.17
CA ARG A 309 -3.28 12.59 -5.37
C ARG A 309 -4.41 11.56 -5.42
N PHE A 310 -4.74 10.93 -4.29
CA PHE A 310 -5.86 10.01 -4.14
C PHE A 310 -7.20 10.71 -4.44
N LEU A 311 -7.44 11.89 -3.87
CA LEU A 311 -8.66 12.65 -4.13
C LEU A 311 -8.80 13.00 -5.62
N MET A 312 -7.71 13.47 -6.25
CA MET A 312 -7.69 13.76 -7.69
C MET A 312 -7.97 12.51 -8.53
N ALA A 313 -7.36 11.38 -8.18
CA ALA A 313 -7.52 10.09 -8.87
C ALA A 313 -8.92 9.48 -8.71
N LYS A 314 -9.50 9.54 -7.50
CA LYS A 314 -10.64 8.69 -7.10
C LYS A 314 -11.95 9.46 -6.88
N SER A 315 -11.97 10.79 -6.92
CA SER A 315 -13.19 11.60 -6.71
C SER A 315 -14.38 11.26 -7.60
N ALA A 316 -14.15 10.69 -8.80
CA ALA A 316 -15.22 10.23 -9.70
C ALA A 316 -15.88 8.90 -9.27
N VAL A 317 -15.16 8.09 -8.46
CA VAL A 317 -15.59 6.76 -7.98
C VAL A 317 -16.08 6.82 -6.52
N LEU A 318 -15.44 7.65 -5.70
CA LEU A 318 -15.76 7.80 -4.28
C LEU A 318 -17.20 8.31 -4.04
N PRO A 319 -17.89 7.82 -3.00
CA PRO A 319 -19.10 8.46 -2.50
C PRO A 319 -18.89 9.93 -2.14
N ALA A 320 -19.84 10.80 -2.47
CA ALA A 320 -19.70 12.25 -2.31
C ALA A 320 -19.42 12.72 -0.86
N ASP A 321 -19.84 11.95 0.15
CA ASP A 321 -19.55 12.24 1.56
C ASP A 321 -18.17 11.76 2.02
N GLU A 322 -17.55 10.81 1.30
CA GLU A 322 -16.13 10.49 1.44
C GLU A 322 -15.25 11.52 0.73
N VAL A 323 -15.65 12.05 -0.43
CA VAL A 323 -14.97 13.18 -1.10
C VAL A 323 -14.87 14.38 -0.15
N GLU A 324 -15.98 14.81 0.45
CA GLU A 324 -16.01 15.89 1.46
C GLU A 324 -15.20 15.53 2.72
N LEU A 325 -15.06 14.25 3.07
CA LEU A 325 -14.26 13.81 4.20
C LEU A 325 -12.76 13.90 3.88
N THR A 326 -12.32 13.42 2.72
CA THR A 326 -10.94 13.51 2.24
C THR A 326 -10.49 14.97 2.10
N GLU A 327 -11.32 15.85 1.53
CA GLU A 327 -11.04 17.31 1.45
C GLU A 327 -10.74 17.90 2.84
N ARG A 328 -11.53 17.53 3.86
CA ARG A 328 -11.31 17.99 5.24
C ARG A 328 -10.10 17.34 5.92
N TRP A 329 -9.70 16.15 5.50
CA TRP A 329 -8.54 15.43 6.02
C TRP A 329 -7.23 15.95 5.44
N ILE A 330 -7.22 16.34 4.16
CA ILE A 330 -6.11 17.08 3.54
C ILE A 330 -5.85 18.39 4.32
N GLU A 331 -6.93 19.09 4.71
CA GLU A 331 -6.81 20.34 5.48
C GLU A 331 -6.64 20.18 7.00
N ALA A 332 -6.73 18.96 7.55
CA ALA A 332 -6.41 18.73 8.95
C ALA A 332 -4.92 19.04 9.20
N PRO A 333 -4.55 19.74 10.29
CA PRO A 333 -3.16 19.93 10.66
C PRO A 333 -2.66 18.79 11.56
N ARG A 334 -1.43 18.34 11.33
CA ARG A 334 -0.61 17.78 12.42
C ARG A 334 -0.35 18.89 13.43
N SER A 335 -0.37 18.60 14.72
CA SER A 335 -0.01 19.60 15.76
C SER A 335 0.39 18.94 17.07
N VAL A 336 0.79 19.77 18.04
CA VAL A 336 1.03 19.37 19.43
C VAL A 336 -0.22 19.63 20.27
N PHE A 337 -0.59 18.61 21.06
CA PHE A 337 -1.79 18.56 21.88
C PHE A 337 -1.44 18.27 23.33
N ARG A 338 -2.20 18.84 24.27
CA ARG A 338 -2.15 18.45 25.69
C ARG A 338 -3.33 17.56 26.04
N VAL A 339 -3.05 16.37 26.59
CA VAL A 339 -4.06 15.43 27.09
C VAL A 339 -4.84 16.07 28.24
N LYS A 340 -6.17 16.08 28.14
CA LYS A 340 -7.09 16.52 29.21
C LYS A 340 -7.82 15.39 29.90
N LYS A 341 -8.05 14.29 29.19
CA LYS A 341 -8.71 13.08 29.69
C LYS A 341 -8.42 11.97 28.70
N SER A 342 -7.98 10.82 29.20
CA SER A 342 -7.86 9.60 28.40
C SER A 342 -8.67 8.49 29.06
N THR A 343 -9.37 7.71 28.25
CA THR A 343 -10.14 6.52 28.64
C THR A 343 -10.11 5.52 27.49
N HIS A 344 -10.48 4.26 27.72
CA HIS A 344 -10.58 3.24 26.66
C HIS A 344 -11.69 3.51 25.60
N ALA A 345 -12.44 4.61 25.70
CA ALA A 345 -13.50 4.97 24.75
C ALA A 345 -13.31 6.36 24.12
N GLU A 346 -12.63 7.27 24.82
CA GLU A 346 -12.52 8.69 24.47
C GLU A 346 -11.20 9.29 24.96
N LEU A 347 -10.58 10.08 24.09
CA LEU A 347 -9.42 10.92 24.38
C LEU A 347 -9.79 12.40 24.10
N GLU A 348 -9.80 13.23 25.14
CA GLU A 348 -9.98 14.68 25.02
C GLU A 348 -8.62 15.38 25.04
N LEU A 349 -8.39 16.21 24.03
CA LEU A 349 -7.16 16.97 23.79
C LEU A 349 -7.44 18.47 23.75
N ILE A 350 -6.42 19.28 24.06
CA ILE A 350 -6.37 20.71 23.71
C ILE A 350 -5.18 20.95 22.80
N GLU A 351 -5.44 21.46 21.59
CA GLU A 351 -4.41 21.86 20.63
C GLU A 351 -3.70 23.13 21.14
N LEU A 352 -2.36 23.17 21.09
CA LEU A 352 -1.61 24.21 21.79
C LEU A 352 -1.64 25.60 21.12
N ARG A 353 -1.79 25.66 19.79
CA ARG A 353 -1.75 26.91 19.01
C ARG A 353 -3.07 27.69 19.07
N SER A 354 -4.18 27.01 18.75
CA SER A 354 -5.56 27.53 18.72
C SER A 354 -6.23 27.54 20.09
N ARG A 355 -5.87 26.59 20.96
CA ARG A 355 -6.60 26.21 22.20
C ARG A 355 -7.97 25.56 21.96
N ASP A 356 -8.22 25.10 20.74
CA ASP A 356 -9.41 24.31 20.43
C ASP A 356 -9.38 22.94 21.13
N ARG A 357 -10.59 22.42 21.39
CA ARG A 357 -10.79 21.13 22.05
C ARG A 357 -11.08 20.07 21.00
N VAL A 358 -10.35 18.98 21.05
CA VAL A 358 -10.48 17.84 20.13
C VAL A 358 -10.91 16.62 20.93
N THR A 359 -11.90 15.90 20.42
CA THR A 359 -12.40 14.64 21.01
C THR A 359 -12.20 13.51 20.01
N ILE A 360 -11.37 12.54 20.36
CA ILE A 360 -11.12 11.31 19.59
C ILE A 360 -11.87 10.15 20.23
N VAL A 361 -12.50 9.32 19.40
CA VAL A 361 -13.20 8.10 19.81
C VAL A 361 -12.90 6.97 18.82
N GLY A 362 -12.96 5.71 19.24
CA GLY A 362 -12.75 4.54 18.39
C GLY A 362 -11.28 4.23 18.02
N THR A 363 -10.44 5.26 17.86
CA THR A 363 -8.98 5.14 17.66
C THR A 363 -8.24 5.78 18.83
N VAL A 364 -8.54 5.34 20.05
CA VAL A 364 -7.86 5.78 21.27
C VAL A 364 -6.76 4.78 21.64
N PRO A 365 -5.64 5.21 22.25
CA PRO A 365 -4.60 4.28 22.70
C PRO A 365 -5.17 3.23 23.66
N GLU A 366 -4.71 1.98 23.55
CA GLU A 366 -5.17 0.87 24.39
C GLU A 366 -5.01 1.18 25.89
N GLN A 367 -3.85 1.75 26.24
CA GLN A 367 -3.53 2.23 27.58
C GLN A 367 -3.86 3.73 27.67
N PRO A 368 -4.71 4.17 28.61
CA PRO A 368 -5.04 5.57 28.77
C PRO A 368 -3.81 6.43 29.09
N LEU A 369 -3.61 7.49 28.33
CA LEU A 369 -2.53 8.46 28.52
C LEU A 369 -2.71 9.29 29.79
N GLU A 370 -1.61 9.68 30.43
CA GLU A 370 -1.62 10.55 31.59
C GLU A 370 -2.16 11.96 31.27
N VAL A 371 -2.90 12.55 32.21
CA VAL A 371 -3.48 13.89 32.03
C VAL A 371 -2.42 14.95 32.22
N GLY A 372 -2.19 15.75 31.18
CA GLY A 372 -1.15 16.79 31.15
C GLY A 372 -0.05 16.51 30.13
N THR A 373 0.14 15.24 29.75
CA THR A 373 1.11 14.80 28.72
C THR A 373 0.91 15.56 27.42
N LEU A 374 2.01 15.87 26.75
CA LEU A 374 2.05 16.49 25.44
C LEU A 374 2.32 15.42 24.39
N ILE A 375 1.55 15.48 23.30
CA ILE A 375 1.65 14.54 22.18
C ILE A 375 1.57 15.28 20.84
N CYS A 376 2.36 14.86 19.86
CA CYS A 376 2.25 15.25 18.46
C CYS A 376 1.44 14.20 17.70
N GLY A 377 0.55 14.63 16.82
CA GLY A 377 -0.24 13.72 15.98
C GLY A 377 -1.25 14.47 15.11
N ARG A 378 -2.17 13.73 14.50
CA ARG A 378 -3.08 14.24 13.46
C ARG A 378 -4.52 13.78 13.68
N PRO A 379 -5.32 14.51 14.50
CA PRO A 379 -6.72 14.21 14.67
C PRO A 379 -7.54 14.56 13.41
N LEU A 380 -8.00 13.54 12.69
CA LEU A 380 -8.80 13.68 11.48
C LEU A 380 -10.30 13.81 11.83
N PRO A 381 -11.01 14.86 11.37
CA PRO A 381 -12.40 15.10 11.73
C PRO A 381 -13.37 14.10 11.06
N VAL A 382 -14.28 13.52 11.84
CA VAL A 382 -15.37 12.65 11.38
C VAL A 382 -16.68 13.10 12.07
N GLY A 383 -17.49 13.86 11.32
CA GLY A 383 -18.74 14.44 11.79
C GLY A 383 -18.54 15.50 12.88
N GLN A 384 -18.69 15.11 14.15
CA GLN A 384 -18.50 15.96 15.33
C GLN A 384 -17.39 15.44 16.26
N THR A 385 -16.72 14.35 15.89
CA THR A 385 -15.62 13.72 16.62
C THR A 385 -14.40 13.60 15.71
N HIS A 386 -13.30 13.06 16.22
CA HIS A 386 -12.08 12.84 15.45
C HIS A 386 -11.63 11.38 15.53
N ARG A 387 -10.72 11.01 14.63
CA ARG A 387 -9.94 9.76 14.61
C ARG A 387 -8.46 10.10 14.55
N SER A 388 -7.58 9.16 14.85
CA SER A 388 -6.13 9.32 14.72
C SER A 388 -5.57 7.97 14.31
N TYR A 389 -5.34 7.78 13.00
CA TYR A 389 -4.87 6.51 12.44
C TYR A 389 -3.33 6.43 12.50
N GLY A 390 -2.64 7.53 12.21
CA GLY A 390 -1.18 7.65 12.35
C GLY A 390 -0.60 7.59 13.77
N GLY A 391 -1.42 7.31 14.80
CA GLY A 391 -0.97 7.29 16.19
C GLY A 391 -0.60 8.66 16.77
N PHE A 392 0.29 8.66 17.76
CA PHE A 392 0.78 9.83 18.49
C PHE A 392 2.22 9.62 18.97
N LEU A 393 3.03 10.68 18.94
CA LEU A 393 4.36 10.72 19.54
C LEU A 393 4.36 11.59 20.81
N PRO A 394 5.02 11.19 21.91
CA PRO A 394 5.20 12.08 23.07
C PRO A 394 6.07 13.28 22.69
N VAL A 395 5.90 14.43 23.37
CA VAL A 395 6.67 15.65 23.10
C VAL A 395 7.10 16.28 24.43
N ASP A 396 8.37 16.67 24.57
CA ASP A 396 8.83 17.43 25.74
C ASP A 396 8.44 18.92 25.65
N GLU A 397 8.29 19.59 26.81
CA GLU A 397 7.93 21.02 26.83
C GLU A 397 8.96 21.91 26.10
N THR A 398 10.23 21.52 26.02
CA THR A 398 11.28 22.27 25.30
C THR A 398 11.16 22.20 23.77
N MET A 399 10.50 21.16 23.23
CA MET A 399 10.38 20.94 21.78
C MET A 399 9.11 21.54 21.16
N ILE A 400 8.16 22.04 21.98
CA ILE A 400 6.84 22.50 21.54
C ILE A 400 6.91 23.45 20.34
N ASP A 401 7.69 24.53 20.44
CA ASP A 401 7.68 25.59 19.42
C ASP A 401 8.27 25.10 18.09
N GLY A 402 9.33 24.27 18.14
CA GLY A 402 9.95 23.67 16.96
C GLY A 402 9.02 22.68 16.25
N VAL A 403 8.43 21.74 16.98
CA VAL A 403 7.47 20.77 16.42
C VAL A 403 6.23 21.48 15.88
N LEU A 404 5.72 22.52 16.56
CA LEU A 404 4.60 23.32 16.07
C LEU A 404 4.94 24.10 14.79
N GLU A 405 6.15 24.63 14.65
CA GLU A 405 6.61 25.29 13.42
C GLU A 405 6.79 24.31 12.26
N ALA A 406 7.43 23.16 12.51
CA ALA A 406 7.58 22.10 11.52
C ALA A 406 6.23 21.57 11.03
N CYS A 407 5.29 21.26 11.93
CA CYS A 407 3.94 20.83 11.56
C CYS A 407 3.18 21.89 10.74
N ALA A 408 3.39 23.18 11.03
CA ALA A 408 2.78 24.27 10.27
C ALA A 408 3.35 24.44 8.86
N SER A 409 4.55 23.91 8.57
CA SER A 409 5.14 23.93 7.23
C SER A 409 4.44 23.00 6.24
N ARG A 410 3.80 21.92 6.74
CA ARG A 410 3.30 20.77 5.96
C ARG A 410 4.33 20.15 4.99
N ASN A 411 5.63 20.40 5.19
CA ASN A 411 6.70 19.85 4.34
C ASN A 411 7.20 18.52 4.92
N LEU A 412 7.18 17.45 4.12
CA LEU A 412 7.56 16.09 4.54
C LEU A 412 8.93 16.05 5.24
N ALA A 413 9.99 16.53 4.61
CA ALA A 413 11.34 16.48 5.19
C ALA A 413 11.43 17.30 6.50
N THR A 414 10.84 18.51 6.51
CA THR A 414 10.82 19.37 7.71
C THR A 414 10.08 18.70 8.87
N VAL A 415 8.96 18.02 8.60
CA VAL A 415 8.21 17.28 9.63
C VAL A 415 8.95 16.02 10.06
N ALA A 416 9.48 15.21 9.14
CA ALA A 416 10.25 14.00 9.44
C ALA A 416 11.45 14.32 10.34
N ILE A 417 12.30 15.28 9.96
CA ILE A 417 13.45 15.74 10.76
C ILE A 417 13.00 16.32 12.11
N SER A 418 11.90 17.08 12.17
CA SER A 418 11.44 17.61 13.46
C SER A 418 10.86 16.54 14.40
N LEU A 419 10.41 15.40 13.86
CA LEU A 419 9.94 14.27 14.65
C LEU A 419 11.08 13.32 15.03
N SER A 420 12.19 13.26 14.27
CA SER A 420 13.40 12.51 14.70
C SER A 420 13.96 13.06 16.02
N GLN A 421 13.98 14.38 16.16
CA GLN A 421 14.46 15.08 17.36
C GLN A 421 13.74 14.70 18.66
N ILE A 422 12.51 14.17 18.56
CA ILE A 422 11.78 13.64 19.70
C ILE A 422 12.47 12.39 20.27
N PHE A 423 13.00 11.54 19.39
CA PHE A 423 13.69 10.32 19.76
C PHE A 423 15.13 10.59 20.21
N ASP A 424 15.83 11.53 19.56
CA ASP A 424 17.15 12.01 20.02
C ASP A 424 17.08 12.42 21.51
N ALA A 425 16.05 13.19 21.89
CA ALA A 425 15.86 13.67 23.26
C ALA A 425 15.55 12.52 24.25
N ALA A 426 14.85 11.48 23.81
CA ALA A 426 14.54 10.30 24.62
C ALA A 426 15.79 9.43 24.85
N GLU A 427 16.54 9.11 23.79
CA GLU A 427 17.79 8.34 23.91
C GLU A 427 18.83 9.08 24.76
N MET A 428 18.98 10.41 24.60
CA MET A 428 19.85 11.20 25.46
C MET A 428 19.43 11.16 26.93
N ALA A 429 18.12 11.15 27.23
CA ALA A 429 17.61 11.06 28.59
C ALA A 429 17.88 9.68 29.20
N ASP A 430 17.63 8.60 28.47
CA ASP A 430 17.89 7.23 28.94
C ASP A 430 19.39 6.95 29.11
N ALA A 431 20.24 7.47 28.21
CA ALA A 431 21.70 7.41 28.36
C ALA A 431 22.18 8.16 29.62
N LEU A 432 21.66 9.37 29.88
CA LEU A 432 21.97 10.14 31.09
C LEU A 432 21.50 9.43 32.36
N LEU A 433 20.35 8.75 32.33
CA LEU A 433 19.84 7.94 33.44
C LEU A 433 20.65 6.66 33.66
N ALA A 434 21.19 6.04 32.60
CA ALA A 434 22.09 4.90 32.69
C ALA A 434 23.49 5.30 33.24
N GLU A 435 23.93 6.54 33.04
CA GLU A 435 25.20 7.07 33.52
C GLU A 435 25.19 7.62 34.98
N ASP A 436 24.03 7.81 35.61
CA ASP A 436 23.92 8.21 37.04
C ASP A 436 23.29 7.13 37.96
N PRO A 437 24.09 6.17 38.48
CA PRO A 437 23.62 5.19 39.45
C PRO A 437 23.33 5.75 40.86
N LEU A 438 23.43 7.06 41.10
CA LEU A 438 23.51 7.65 42.43
C LEU A 438 22.51 8.78 42.71
N GLN A 439 21.21 8.46 42.63
CA GLN A 439 20.19 9.22 43.37
C GLN A 439 19.08 8.36 43.97
N VAL A 440 19.41 7.68 45.08
CA VAL A 440 18.46 7.21 46.10
C VAL A 440 18.68 7.99 47.40
N PRO A 441 17.63 8.62 47.92
CA PRO A 441 17.40 8.74 49.36
C PRO A 441 16.38 7.70 49.88
#